data_AF-A0A927TVM0-F1
#
_entry.id   AF-A0A927TVM0-F1
#
_cell.length_a   1.000
_cell.length_b   1.000
_cell.length_c   1.000
_cell.angle_alpha   90.00
_cell.angle_beta   90.00
_cell.angle_gamma   90.00
#
_symmetry.space_group_name_H-M   'P 1'
#
loop_
_entity.id
_entity.type
_entity.pdbx_description
1 polymer ?
#
loop_
_entity_poly.entity_id
_entity_poly.type
_entity_poly.pdbx_seq_one_letter_code
_entity_poly.pdbx_strand_id
1 'polypeptide(L)'
;MKSIVERRQFINHIEQILHVPGNYSGGILEMTLVVDCSLAKEFVLSETGEYFGFLKQHSPVFANVRLNVVFWQNDTTIRNEVTSITMLQIGRPFADMPFDNSVKNPVILLEYLKKFHARSKLILVLGQTGAYADKRTVVIDAFQGEDRQRAQDALQPFLHRKILFL
;
A
#
# COMPACT_ATOMS: atom_id res chain seq x y z
N MET A 1 12.87 -10.65 10.30
CA MET A 1 13.82 -9.80 9.54
C MET A 1 13.97 -10.39 8.15
N LYS A 2 13.58 -9.63 7.14
CA LYS A 2 13.63 -10.01 5.72
C LYS A 2 15.06 -10.21 5.27
N SER A 3 15.27 -11.20 4.41
CA SER A 3 16.56 -11.50 3.81
C SER A 3 17.07 -10.33 2.94
N ILE A 4 18.38 -10.31 2.68
CA ILE A 4 19.01 -9.34 1.77
C ILE A 4 18.36 -9.38 0.39
N VAL A 5 17.98 -10.58 -0.07
CA VAL A 5 17.32 -10.78 -1.37
C VAL A 5 15.94 -10.16 -1.38
N GLU A 6 15.11 -10.41 -0.36
CA GLU A 6 13.77 -9.82 -0.25
C GLU A 6 13.83 -8.29 -0.16
N ARG A 7 14.77 -7.75 0.62
CA ARG A 7 15.00 -6.31 0.72
C ARG A 7 15.38 -5.70 -0.64
N ARG A 8 16.34 -6.29 -1.35
CA ARG A 8 16.76 -5.80 -2.68
C ARG A 8 15.60 -5.86 -3.66
N GLN A 9 14.84 -6.95 -3.66
CA GLN A 9 13.67 -7.08 -4.53
C GLN A 9 12.62 -6.02 -4.21
N PHE A 10 12.29 -5.79 -2.94
CA PHE A 10 11.38 -4.72 -2.53
C PHE A 10 11.83 -3.37 -3.10
N ILE A 11 13.07 -2.96 -2.83
CA ILE A 11 13.62 -1.70 -3.34
C ILE A 11 13.56 -1.61 -4.86
N ASN A 12 13.94 -2.67 -5.59
CA ASN A 12 13.90 -2.66 -7.05
C ASN A 12 12.48 -2.38 -7.59
N HIS A 13 11.42 -2.90 -6.96
CA HIS A 13 10.04 -2.64 -7.40
C HIS A 13 9.60 -1.22 -7.09
N ILE A 14 10.02 -0.68 -5.94
CA ILE A 14 9.79 0.72 -5.60
C ILE A 14 10.41 1.63 -6.66
N GLU A 15 11.65 1.36 -7.05
CA GLU A 15 12.35 2.11 -8.11
C GLU A 15 11.64 2.00 -9.45
N GLN A 16 11.19 0.80 -9.84
CA GLN A 16 10.41 0.60 -11.06
C GLN A 16 9.12 1.42 -11.07
N ILE A 17 8.38 1.44 -9.95
CA ILE A 17 7.15 2.22 -9.80
C ILE A 17 7.44 3.72 -9.91
N LEU A 18 8.42 4.22 -9.15
CA LEU A 18 8.70 5.67 -9.10
C LEU A 18 9.22 6.20 -10.44
N HIS A 19 9.98 5.39 -11.19
CA HIS A 19 10.57 5.76 -12.48
C HIS A 19 9.69 5.51 -13.70
N VAL A 20 8.44 5.03 -13.53
CA VAL A 20 7.47 5.01 -14.64
C VAL A 20 7.37 6.43 -15.24
N PRO A 21 7.47 6.59 -16.58
CA PRO A 21 7.36 7.90 -17.22
C PRO A 21 6.09 8.64 -16.80
N GLY A 22 6.25 9.87 -16.31
CA GLY A 22 5.15 10.70 -15.82
C GLY A 22 4.70 10.43 -14.37
N ASN A 23 5.38 9.54 -13.62
CA ASN A 23 5.03 9.29 -12.21
C ASN A 23 5.70 10.27 -11.23
N TYR A 24 6.90 9.96 -10.74
CA TYR A 24 7.64 10.82 -9.81
C TYR A 24 8.76 11.56 -10.53
N SER A 25 8.76 12.89 -10.44
CA SER A 25 9.71 13.77 -11.14
C SER A 25 10.45 14.72 -10.19
N GLY A 26 10.52 14.37 -8.90
CA GLY A 26 11.10 15.21 -7.84
C GLY A 26 10.05 15.93 -6.98
N GLY A 27 10.53 16.60 -5.92
CA GLY A 27 9.70 17.30 -4.93
C GLY A 27 9.35 16.43 -3.72
N ILE A 28 8.29 16.80 -2.99
CA ILE A 28 7.79 16.01 -1.86
C ILE A 28 7.06 14.79 -2.40
N LEU A 29 7.54 13.59 -2.04
CA LEU A 29 6.92 12.35 -2.44
C LEU A 29 5.59 12.17 -1.68
N GLU A 30 4.48 12.12 -2.42
CA GLU A 30 3.18 11.71 -1.87
C GLU A 30 3.01 10.20 -2.01
N MET A 31 2.77 9.50 -0.91
CA MET A 31 2.59 8.04 -0.89
C MET A 31 1.41 7.61 -0.03
N THR A 32 0.95 6.37 -0.24
CA THR A 32 -0.10 5.74 0.56
C THR A 32 0.38 4.39 1.07
N LEU A 33 0.13 4.11 2.35
CA LEU A 33 0.18 2.78 2.93
C LEU A 33 -1.26 2.35 3.21
N VAL A 34 -1.71 1.27 2.61
CA VAL A 34 -2.95 0.59 2.97
C VAL A 34 -2.62 -0.48 4.00
N VAL A 35 -3.43 -0.53 5.05
CA VAL A 35 -3.34 -1.49 6.15
C VAL A 35 -4.64 -2.25 6.19
N ASP A 36 -4.58 -3.54 5.91
CA ASP A 36 -5.66 -4.47 6.14
C ASP A 36 -5.84 -4.69 7.65
N CYS A 37 -6.94 -4.18 8.21
CA CYS A 37 -7.19 -4.29 9.64
C CYS A 37 -7.59 -5.70 10.10
N SER A 38 -7.62 -6.71 9.22
CA SER A 38 -7.76 -8.12 9.60
C SER A 38 -6.44 -8.75 10.05
N LEU A 39 -5.31 -8.10 9.75
CA LEU A 39 -4.00 -8.54 10.21
C LEU A 39 -3.82 -8.29 11.71
N ALA A 40 -2.98 -9.11 12.36
CA ALA A 40 -2.58 -8.84 13.74
C ALA A 40 -1.85 -7.49 13.83
N LYS A 41 -2.21 -6.66 14.82
CA LYS A 41 -1.62 -5.32 15.00
C LYS A 41 -0.10 -5.39 15.17
N GLU A 42 0.40 -6.39 15.89
CA GLU A 42 1.82 -6.62 16.13
C GLU A 42 2.56 -6.96 14.83
N PHE A 43 1.92 -7.73 13.94
CA PHE A 43 2.45 -8.01 12.61
C PHE A 43 2.52 -6.74 11.77
N VAL A 44 1.46 -5.93 11.76
CA VAL A 44 1.45 -4.65 11.04
C VAL A 44 2.55 -3.72 11.53
N LEU A 45 2.73 -3.58 12.85
CA LEU A 45 3.79 -2.76 13.44
C LEU A 45 5.17 -3.24 13.01
N SER A 46 5.43 -4.55 13.07
CA SER A 46 6.70 -5.15 12.67
C SER A 46 6.98 -4.92 11.18
N GLU A 47 6.03 -5.28 10.31
CA GLU A 47 6.21 -5.20 8.85
C GLU A 47 6.37 -3.76 8.36
N THR A 48 5.52 -2.85 8.85
CA THR A 48 5.63 -1.43 8.47
C THR A 48 6.93 -0.82 8.97
N GLY A 49 7.35 -1.13 10.20
CA GLY A 49 8.64 -0.70 10.74
C GLY A 49 9.81 -1.15 9.85
N GLU A 50 9.80 -2.41 9.43
CA GLU A 50 10.84 -3.00 8.59
C GLU A 50 10.87 -2.39 7.17
N TYR A 51 9.76 -2.41 6.45
CA TYR A 51 9.70 -1.89 5.08
C TYR A 51 10.03 -0.39 4.99
N PHE A 52 9.49 0.43 5.89
CA PHE A 52 9.81 1.87 5.90
C PHE A 52 11.23 2.15 6.41
N GLY A 53 11.80 1.27 7.25
CA GLY A 53 13.22 1.29 7.58
C GLY A 53 14.09 1.10 6.33
N PHE A 54 13.73 0.15 5.46
CA PHE A 54 14.45 -0.08 4.20
C PHE A 54 14.36 1.12 3.25
N LEU A 55 13.17 1.72 3.11
CA LEU A 55 12.96 2.91 2.28
C LEU A 55 13.86 4.07 2.74
N LYS A 56 13.86 4.40 4.04
CA LYS A 56 14.68 5.48 4.60
C LYS A 56 16.18 5.24 4.43
N GLN A 57 16.64 3.99 4.55
CA GLN A 57 18.04 3.63 4.34
C GLN A 57 18.45 3.68 2.86
N HIS A 58 17.50 3.46 1.95
CA HIS A 58 17.77 3.42 0.51
C HIS A 58 17.90 4.81 -0.10
N SER A 59 17.00 5.74 0.23
CA SER A 59 17.02 7.08 -0.38
C SER A 59 16.48 8.18 0.54
N PRO A 60 17.11 9.37 0.55
CA PRO A 60 16.67 10.52 1.36
C PRO A 60 15.29 11.05 0.95
N VAL A 61 14.79 10.71 -0.24
CA VAL A 61 13.42 11.06 -0.66
C VAL A 61 12.37 10.55 0.33
N PHE A 62 12.63 9.41 0.96
CA PHE A 62 11.73 8.81 1.94
C PHE A 62 11.85 9.44 3.33
N ALA A 63 12.77 10.38 3.56
CA ALA A 63 12.85 11.10 4.83
C ALA A 63 11.76 12.18 4.96
N ASN A 64 11.29 12.74 3.83
CA ASN A 64 10.31 13.82 3.80
C ASN A 64 9.17 13.51 2.82
N VAL A 65 8.32 12.56 3.22
CA VAL A 65 7.15 12.14 2.45
C VAL A 65 5.86 12.69 3.05
N ARG A 66 4.87 12.93 2.19
CA ARG A 66 3.47 13.02 2.61
C ARG A 66 2.89 11.60 2.61
N LEU A 67 2.81 10.99 3.78
CA LEU A 67 2.30 9.63 3.93
C LEU A 67 0.81 9.68 4.31
N ASN A 68 -0.01 9.04 3.48
CA ASN A 68 -1.37 8.67 3.83
C ASN A 68 -1.37 7.23 4.34
N VAL A 69 -2.07 6.97 5.45
CA VAL A 69 -2.33 5.63 5.96
C VAL A 69 -3.82 5.35 5.80
N VAL A 70 -4.14 4.36 4.98
CA VAL A 70 -5.50 3.92 4.69
C VAL A 70 -5.77 2.65 5.47
N PHE A 71 -6.65 2.75 6.46
CA PHE A 71 -7.11 1.61 7.23
C PHE A 71 -8.32 0.98 6.54
N TRP A 72 -8.12 -0.21 5.98
CA TRP A 72 -9.15 -1.00 5.34
C TRP A 72 -9.82 -1.91 6.38
N GLN A 73 -10.81 -1.35 7.05
CA GLN A 73 -11.50 -2.00 8.16
C GLN A 73 -12.57 -2.95 7.65
N ASN A 74 -13.43 -2.50 6.76
CA ASN A 74 -14.41 -3.34 6.07
C ASN A 74 -14.84 -2.66 4.76
N ASP A 75 -15.73 -3.30 4.01
CA ASP A 75 -16.22 -2.81 2.71
C ASP A 75 -16.95 -1.46 2.78
N THR A 76 -17.43 -1.06 3.96
CA THR A 76 -18.13 0.23 4.16
C THR A 76 -17.28 1.25 4.91
N THR A 77 -16.18 0.81 5.53
CA THR A 77 -15.36 1.62 6.42
C THR A 77 -13.90 1.55 5.99
N ILE A 78 -13.49 2.56 5.22
CA ILE A 78 -12.10 2.83 4.87
C ILE A 78 -11.74 4.20 5.43
N ARG A 79 -10.75 4.24 6.33
CA ARG A 79 -10.33 5.50 7.00
C ARG A 79 -8.98 5.94 6.49
N ASN A 80 -8.81 7.24 6.27
CA ASN A 80 -7.53 7.82 5.87
C ASN A 80 -6.97 8.72 6.98
N GLU A 81 -5.69 8.52 7.31
CA GLU A 81 -4.92 9.37 8.22
C GLU A 81 -3.67 9.89 7.50
N VAL A 82 -3.40 11.20 7.59
CA VAL A 82 -2.14 11.75 7.09
C VAL A 82 -1.13 11.78 8.24
N THR A 83 0.02 11.15 8.05
CA THR A 83 1.04 11.03 9.09
C THR A 83 2.45 11.14 8.50
N SER A 84 3.48 11.01 9.35
CA SER A 84 4.87 10.91 8.92
C SER A 84 5.40 9.49 9.11
N ILE A 85 6.45 9.12 8.39
CA ILE A 85 7.09 7.81 8.59
C ILE A 85 7.59 7.66 10.03
N THR A 86 8.08 8.73 10.66
CA THR A 86 8.49 8.69 12.07
C THR A 86 7.33 8.34 12.99
N MET A 87 6.15 8.94 12.78
CA MET A 87 4.95 8.63 13.58
C MET A 87 4.43 7.21 13.31
N LEU A 88 4.49 6.76 12.05
CA LEU A 88 4.19 5.38 11.67
C LEU A 88 5.12 4.39 12.41
N GLN A 89 6.43 4.65 12.43
CA GLN A 89 7.42 3.74 13.04
C GLN A 89 7.28 3.60 14.56
N ILE A 90 6.79 4.63 15.26
CA ILE A 90 6.45 4.54 16.70
C ILE A 90 5.04 3.99 16.94
N GLY A 91 4.34 3.59 15.88
CA GLY A 91 3.04 2.95 15.95
C GLY A 91 1.85 3.87 16.21
N ARG A 92 2.03 5.20 16.14
CA ARG A 92 1.01 6.17 16.55
C ARG A 92 -0.31 6.07 15.76
N PRO A 93 -0.31 5.94 14.42
CA PRO A 93 -1.56 5.78 13.66
C PRO A 93 -2.35 4.52 14.05
N PHE A 94 -1.72 3.53 14.67
CA PHE A 94 -2.36 2.27 15.04
C PHE A 94 -2.92 2.25 16.46
N ALA A 95 -2.68 3.28 17.28
CA ALA A 95 -2.97 3.27 18.71
C ALA A 95 -4.43 2.91 19.00
N ASP A 96 -5.36 3.65 18.39
CA ASP A 96 -6.82 3.55 18.62
C ASP A 96 -7.56 2.85 17.47
N MET A 97 -6.81 2.20 16.56
CA MET A 97 -7.40 1.54 15.40
C MET A 97 -7.90 0.14 15.76
N PRO A 98 -9.20 -0.17 15.54
CA PRO A 98 -9.69 -1.52 15.76
C PRO A 98 -9.23 -2.41 14.61
N PHE A 99 -8.65 -3.55 14.99
CA PHE A 99 -8.29 -4.64 14.10
C PHE A 99 -9.34 -5.74 14.28
N ASP A 100 -10.13 -5.98 13.24
CA ASP A 100 -11.21 -6.96 13.23
C ASP A 100 -11.03 -7.95 12.07
N ASN A 101 -11.42 -9.20 12.29
CA ASN A 101 -11.26 -10.26 11.29
C ASN A 101 -12.40 -10.25 10.25
N SER A 102 -12.62 -9.09 9.64
CA SER A 102 -13.65 -8.89 8.63
C SER A 102 -13.24 -9.44 7.26
N VAL A 103 -14.19 -10.09 6.59
CA VAL A 103 -14.06 -10.45 5.17
C VAL A 103 -14.32 -9.21 4.33
N LYS A 104 -13.46 -8.96 3.34
CA LYS A 104 -13.46 -7.73 2.56
C LYS A 104 -13.29 -8.01 1.08
N ASN A 105 -13.93 -7.20 0.23
CA ASN A 105 -13.79 -7.27 -1.21
C ASN A 105 -12.64 -6.35 -1.69
N PRO A 106 -11.53 -6.90 -2.24
CA PRO A 106 -10.41 -6.09 -2.71
C PRO A 106 -10.79 -5.09 -3.82
N VAL A 107 -11.86 -5.34 -4.58
CA VAL A 107 -12.36 -4.41 -5.61
C VAL A 107 -12.75 -3.07 -5.00
N ILE A 108 -13.39 -3.09 -3.82
CA ILE A 108 -13.81 -1.87 -3.13
C ILE A 108 -12.60 -1.04 -2.70
N LEU A 109 -11.52 -1.69 -2.26
CA LEU A 109 -10.27 -1.02 -1.97
C LEU A 109 -9.68 -0.37 -3.23
N LEU A 110 -9.65 -1.08 -4.36
CA LEU A 110 -9.11 -0.54 -5.61
C LEU A 110 -9.92 0.67 -6.10
N GLU A 111 -11.25 0.61 -6.03
CA GLU A 111 -12.15 1.72 -6.38
C GLU A 111 -11.91 2.93 -5.46
N TYR A 112 -11.77 2.70 -4.16
CA TYR A 112 -11.44 3.74 -3.19
C TYR A 112 -10.09 4.41 -3.50
N LEU A 113 -9.04 3.60 -3.76
CA LEU A 113 -7.71 4.11 -4.08
C LEU A 113 -7.69 4.91 -5.38
N LYS A 114 -8.41 4.47 -6.40
CA LYS A 114 -8.58 5.23 -7.65
C LYS A 114 -9.22 6.59 -7.38
N LYS A 115 -10.25 6.64 -6.53
CA LYS A 115 -11.00 7.86 -6.25
C LYS A 115 -10.23 8.87 -5.39
N PHE A 116 -9.53 8.41 -4.35
CA PHE A 116 -8.98 9.30 -3.32
C PHE A 116 -7.45 9.37 -3.28
N HIS A 117 -6.75 8.37 -3.83
CA HIS A 117 -5.30 8.25 -3.74
C HIS A 117 -4.59 8.30 -5.10
N ALA A 118 -5.27 8.77 -6.16
CA ALA A 118 -4.72 8.89 -7.51
C ALA A 118 -3.39 9.67 -7.61
N ARG A 119 -3.22 10.67 -6.75
CA ARG A 119 -2.03 11.53 -6.70
C ARG A 119 -0.81 10.87 -6.05
N SER A 120 -1.03 9.83 -5.22
CA SER A 120 0.07 9.06 -4.66
C SER A 120 0.92 8.50 -5.79
N LYS A 121 2.23 8.60 -5.62
CA LYS A 121 3.23 8.12 -6.58
C LYS A 121 3.62 6.67 -6.30
N LEU A 122 3.39 6.24 -5.07
CA LEU A 122 3.60 4.90 -4.58
C LEU A 122 2.48 4.54 -3.60
N ILE A 123 1.88 3.37 -3.78
CA ILE A 123 0.85 2.82 -2.92
C ILE A 123 1.31 1.45 -2.47
N LEU A 124 1.57 1.29 -1.18
CA LEU A 124 1.94 0.03 -0.56
C LEU A 124 0.70 -0.57 0.08
N VAL A 125 0.40 -1.84 -0.17
CA VAL A 125 -0.74 -2.54 0.45
C VAL A 125 -0.20 -3.64 1.32
N LEU A 126 -0.28 -3.45 2.64
CA LEU A 126 -0.05 -4.51 3.61
C LEU A 126 -1.39 -5.20 3.89
N GLY A 127 -1.60 -6.34 3.26
CA GLY A 127 -2.81 -7.12 3.40
C GLY A 127 -2.54 -8.62 3.29
N GLN A 128 -3.56 -9.43 3.57
CA GLN A 128 -3.43 -10.86 3.29
C GLN A 128 -3.26 -11.04 1.78
N THR A 129 -2.06 -11.43 1.36
CA THR A 129 -1.70 -11.80 -0.02
C THR A 129 -2.37 -13.13 -0.39
N GLY A 130 -3.70 -13.15 -0.44
CA GLY A 130 -4.48 -14.25 -0.99
C GLY A 130 -4.39 -14.30 -2.53
N ALA A 131 -5.30 -15.06 -3.15
CA ALA A 131 -5.39 -15.33 -4.60
C ALA A 131 -5.34 -14.10 -5.53
N TYR A 132 -5.48 -12.88 -4.99
CA TYR A 132 -5.55 -11.60 -5.71
C TYR A 132 -4.19 -10.95 -5.99
N ALA A 133 -3.09 -11.50 -5.47
CA ALA A 133 -1.75 -10.96 -5.67
C ALA A 133 -0.69 -12.07 -5.81
N ASP A 134 -0.11 -12.22 -7.00
CA ASP A 134 1.22 -12.82 -7.11
C ASP A 134 2.21 -11.71 -6.79
N LYS A 135 2.75 -11.82 -5.56
CA LYS A 135 3.88 -11.06 -5.01
C LYS A 135 4.25 -9.86 -5.88
N ARG A 136 3.42 -8.79 -5.83
CA ARG A 136 3.66 -7.41 -6.31
C ARG A 136 2.77 -6.89 -7.45
N THR A 137 1.90 -7.71 -8.07
CA THR A 137 0.88 -7.22 -9.03
C THR A 137 -0.51 -7.70 -8.65
N VAL A 138 -1.53 -6.85 -8.84
CA VAL A 138 -2.92 -7.29 -8.77
C VAL A 138 -3.17 -8.31 -9.87
N VAL A 139 -3.52 -9.54 -9.50
CA VAL A 139 -3.86 -10.59 -10.45
C VAL A 139 -5.31 -10.38 -10.84
N ILE A 140 -5.55 -9.67 -11.94
CA ILE A 140 -6.91 -9.40 -12.44
C ILE A 140 -7.71 -10.70 -12.66
N ASP A 141 -7.05 -11.78 -13.06
CA ASP A 141 -7.69 -13.08 -13.30
C ASP A 141 -8.14 -13.80 -12.02
N ALA A 142 -7.77 -13.28 -10.84
CA ALA A 142 -8.30 -13.75 -9.56
C ALA A 142 -9.74 -13.26 -9.31
N PHE A 143 -10.17 -12.21 -10.01
CA PHE A 143 -11.52 -11.69 -9.93
C PHE A 143 -12.42 -12.37 -10.98
N GLN A 144 -13.68 -12.59 -10.65
CA GLN A 144 -14.66 -13.26 -11.50
C GLN A 144 -15.86 -12.35 -11.77
N GLY A 145 -16.51 -12.54 -12.92
CA GLY A 145 -17.73 -11.82 -13.29
C GLY A 145 -17.56 -10.29 -13.27
N GLU A 146 -18.53 -9.60 -12.68
CA GLU A 146 -18.58 -8.12 -12.58
C GLU A 146 -17.37 -7.55 -11.82
N ASP A 147 -16.90 -8.24 -10.79
CA ASP A 147 -15.75 -7.79 -10.00
C ASP A 147 -14.45 -7.74 -10.80
N ARG A 148 -14.31 -8.58 -11.84
CA ARG A 148 -13.17 -8.50 -12.77
C ARG A 148 -13.18 -7.20 -13.55
N GLN A 149 -14.33 -6.82 -14.08
CA GLN A 149 -14.48 -5.57 -14.84
C GLN A 149 -14.25 -4.36 -13.93
N ARG A 150 -14.85 -4.36 -12.74
CA ARG A 150 -14.66 -3.30 -11.74
C ARG A 150 -13.20 -3.16 -11.31
N ALA A 151 -12.51 -4.27 -11.05
CA ALA A 151 -11.07 -4.25 -10.73
C ALA A 151 -10.24 -3.69 -11.88
N GLN A 152 -10.52 -4.13 -13.12
CA GLN A 152 -9.83 -3.63 -14.31
C GLN A 152 -10.03 -2.12 -14.49
N ASP A 153 -11.26 -1.65 -14.30
CA ASP A 153 -11.60 -0.23 -14.39
C ASP A 153 -10.93 0.56 -13.26
N ALA A 154 -10.94 0.04 -12.03
CA ALA A 154 -10.28 0.66 -10.88
C ALA A 154 -8.76 0.76 -11.05
N LEU A 155 -8.13 -0.20 -11.72
CA LEU A 155 -6.69 -0.20 -11.98
C LEU A 155 -6.25 0.84 -13.04
N GLN A 156 -7.16 1.25 -13.92
CA GLN A 156 -6.87 2.20 -14.99
C GLN A 156 -7.29 3.64 -14.62
N PRO A 157 -6.57 4.68 -15.12
CA PRO A 157 -5.42 4.58 -16.03
C PRO A 157 -4.05 4.49 -15.32
N PHE A 158 -3.99 4.62 -13.98
CA PHE A 158 -2.73 4.82 -13.27
C PHE A 158 -2.44 3.82 -12.14
N LEU A 159 -3.45 3.24 -11.49
CA LEU A 159 -3.27 2.54 -10.23
C LEU A 159 -2.42 1.27 -10.39
N HIS A 160 -2.58 0.53 -11.50
CA HIS A 160 -1.78 -0.65 -11.82
C HIS A 160 -0.25 -0.40 -11.87
N ARG A 161 0.19 0.83 -12.11
CA ARG A 161 1.63 1.17 -12.20
C ARG A 161 2.22 1.67 -10.89
N LYS A 162 1.38 1.83 -9.86
CA LYS A 162 1.76 2.53 -8.61
C LYS A 162 1.54 1.70 -7.36
N ILE A 163 0.78 0.61 -7.46
CA ILE A 163 0.40 -0.23 -6.34
C ILE A 163 1.37 -1.40 -6.18
N LEU A 164 1.72 -1.70 -4.93
CA LEU A 164 2.60 -2.79 -4.54
C LEU A 164 2.00 -3.52 -3.34
N PHE A 165 1.66 -4.80 -3.50
CA PHE A 165 1.21 -5.65 -2.40
C PHE A 165 2.42 -6.27 -1.69
N LEU A 166 2.41 -6.20 -0.35
CA LEU A 166 3.52 -6.55 0.54
C LEU A 166 3.33 -7.87 1.29
#